data_AF-A0A969R7X7-F1
#
_entry.id   AF-A0A969R7X7-F1
#
_cell.length_a   1.000
_cell.length_b   1.000
_cell.length_c   1.000
_cell.angle_alpha   90.00
_cell.angle_beta   90.00
_cell.angle_gamma   90.00
#
_symmetry.space_group_name_H-M   'P 1'
#
loop_
_entity.id
_entity.type
_entity.pdbx_description
1 polymer ?
#
loop_
_entity_poly.entity_id
_entity_poly.type
_entity_poly.pdbx_seq_one_letter_code
_entity_poly.pdbx_strand_id
1 'polypeptide(L)'
;MELNLDLANASPILTIDYTAIELWLVGCGGTGSWLAPSIVRLGRVLSSKGKKVKLYFVDPDHVEEANVLRQCFCDAEIGLNKAKTLALRYAIAWKMEVGAIAQPFDPDWVTPGYNTLALVAGCVDNARARQSIAQVLENNNHQIVPHTWYLDCGNSRRSGQVLLGSQLSTKPDDYQFNTLGCFRLPAPTIQQPDLLVPQPEEMESNTLSCEQLALLNSQSLSINQRVAAEAFDYLLQLTTGRLRRFATYFDLESGSGRSLYTTQASVIQAIH
;
A
#
# COMPACT_ATOMS: atom_id res chain seq x y z
N MET A 1 -10.80 -21.72 26.51
CA MET A 1 -10.04 -21.09 25.40
C MET A 1 -10.64 -21.64 24.12
N GLU A 2 -11.53 -20.88 23.48
CA GLU A 2 -12.08 -21.28 22.17
C GLU A 2 -10.97 -21.18 21.11
N LEU A 3 -10.96 -22.12 20.16
CA LEU A 3 -10.01 -22.13 19.06
C LEU A 3 -10.38 -21.00 18.08
N ASN A 4 -9.45 -20.09 17.77
CA ASN A 4 -9.64 -19.16 16.65
C ASN A 4 -9.49 -19.92 15.33
N LEU A 5 -10.57 -20.00 14.55
CA LEU A 5 -10.62 -20.69 13.26
C LEU A 5 -10.68 -19.72 12.08
N ASP A 6 -10.44 -18.42 12.28
CA ASP A 6 -10.67 -17.38 11.28
C ASP A 6 -9.85 -17.63 10.01
N LEU A 7 -8.56 -17.98 10.14
CA LEU A 7 -7.71 -18.30 8.99
C LEU A 7 -8.16 -19.59 8.28
N ALA A 8 -8.63 -20.60 9.02
CA ALA A 8 -9.11 -21.84 8.44
C ALA A 8 -10.40 -21.62 7.63
N ASN A 9 -11.25 -20.69 8.10
CA ASN A 9 -12.51 -20.32 7.47
C ASN A 9 -12.36 -19.19 6.43
N ALA A 10 -11.16 -18.64 6.27
CA ALA A 10 -10.91 -17.51 5.37
C ALA A 10 -10.98 -17.92 3.90
N SER A 11 -11.78 -17.18 3.12
CA SER A 11 -11.88 -17.35 1.68
C SER A 11 -10.76 -16.60 0.96
N PRO A 12 -10.19 -17.11 -0.14
CA PRO A 12 -9.21 -16.35 -0.90
C PRO A 12 -9.83 -15.08 -1.51
N ILE A 13 -9.02 -14.03 -1.63
CA ILE A 13 -9.35 -12.85 -2.40
C ILE A 13 -9.16 -13.16 -3.88
N LEU A 14 -10.19 -12.86 -4.67
CA LEU A 14 -10.18 -13.07 -6.11
C LEU A 14 -10.12 -11.73 -6.83
N THR A 15 -9.18 -11.63 -7.77
CA THR A 15 -9.11 -10.54 -8.75
C THR A 15 -9.69 -11.00 -10.08
N ILE A 16 -9.91 -10.07 -11.00
CA ILE A 16 -10.16 -10.40 -12.41
C ILE A 16 -9.02 -11.24 -13.02
N ASP A 17 -9.31 -11.98 -14.09
CA ASP A 17 -8.27 -12.61 -14.91
C ASP A 17 -7.66 -11.59 -15.87
N TYR A 18 -6.69 -10.82 -15.36
CA TYR A 18 -6.07 -9.71 -16.06
C TYR A 18 -4.96 -10.14 -17.02
N THR A 19 -4.84 -9.47 -18.17
CA THR A 19 -3.67 -9.62 -19.06
C THR A 19 -2.64 -8.51 -18.85
N ALA A 20 -3.06 -7.39 -18.26
CA ALA A 20 -2.21 -6.28 -17.91
C ALA A 20 -2.36 -5.92 -16.42
N ILE A 21 -1.32 -5.36 -15.84
CA ILE A 21 -1.32 -4.88 -14.46
C ILE A 21 -0.58 -3.55 -14.36
N GLU A 22 -1.15 -2.64 -13.58
CA GLU A 22 -0.55 -1.38 -13.21
C GLU A 22 -0.24 -1.42 -11.72
N LEU A 23 1.03 -1.21 -11.36
CA LEU A 23 1.46 -1.12 -9.97
C LEU A 23 1.89 0.32 -9.70
N TRP A 24 1.16 0.96 -8.80
CA TRP A 24 1.39 2.33 -8.38
C TRP A 24 1.95 2.34 -6.96
N LEU A 25 3.08 3.01 -6.76
CA LEU A 25 3.61 3.33 -5.44
C LEU A 25 3.45 4.83 -5.20
N VAL A 26 2.57 5.20 -4.29
CA VAL A 26 2.28 6.59 -3.95
C VAL A 26 2.91 6.90 -2.60
N GLY A 27 3.88 7.82 -2.58
CA GLY A 27 4.78 8.05 -1.46
C GLY A 27 6.03 7.18 -1.57
N CYS A 28 7.18 7.83 -1.78
CA CYS A 28 8.52 7.26 -1.93
C CYS A 28 9.44 7.60 -0.74
N GLY A 29 8.86 8.07 0.37
CA GLY A 29 9.56 8.40 1.61
C GLY A 29 9.92 7.17 2.45
N GLY A 30 9.58 7.19 3.75
CA GLY A 30 9.87 6.13 4.73
C GLY A 30 9.57 4.72 4.24
N THR A 31 8.32 4.29 4.33
CA THR A 31 7.91 2.92 3.92
C THR A 31 8.06 2.72 2.41
N GLY A 32 7.71 3.73 1.61
CA GLY A 32 7.72 3.63 0.16
C GLY A 32 9.09 3.31 -0.42
N SER A 33 10.16 3.94 0.08
CA SER A 33 11.52 3.68 -0.40
C SER A 33 11.99 2.24 -0.16
N TRP A 34 11.56 1.63 0.95
CA TRP A 34 11.82 0.21 1.25
C TRP A 34 10.96 -0.75 0.42
N LEU A 35 9.73 -0.35 0.07
CA LEU A 35 8.81 -1.15 -0.73
C LEU A 35 9.13 -1.11 -2.24
N ALA A 36 9.65 0.02 -2.74
CA ALA A 36 10.01 0.25 -4.13
C ALA A 36 10.78 -0.90 -4.82
N PRO A 37 11.91 -1.42 -4.28
CA PRO A 37 12.62 -2.53 -4.93
C PRO A 37 11.76 -3.79 -5.09
N SER A 38 10.89 -4.05 -4.11
CA SER A 38 10.04 -5.23 -4.07
C SER A 38 8.89 -5.13 -5.07
N ILE A 39 8.30 -3.95 -5.25
CA ILE A 39 7.27 -3.70 -6.29
C ILE A 39 7.86 -3.87 -7.69
N VAL A 40 9.04 -3.32 -7.98
CA VAL A 40 9.67 -3.49 -9.30
C VAL A 40 10.01 -4.96 -9.56
N ARG A 41 10.49 -5.68 -8.52
CA ARG A 41 10.72 -7.13 -8.59
C ARG A 41 9.43 -7.90 -8.87
N LEU A 42 8.31 -7.55 -8.23
CA LEU A 42 6.99 -8.13 -8.52
C LEU A 42 6.62 -7.91 -9.99
N GLY A 43 6.78 -6.68 -10.47
CA GLY A 43 6.55 -6.33 -11.86
C GLY A 43 7.39 -7.19 -12.82
N ARG A 44 8.67 -7.41 -12.50
CA ARG A 44 9.54 -8.29 -13.30
C ARG A 44 9.06 -9.74 -13.31
N VAL A 45 8.63 -10.27 -12.15
CA VAL A 45 8.07 -11.62 -12.03
C VAL A 45 6.80 -11.75 -12.88
N LEU A 46 5.88 -10.79 -12.80
CA LEU A 46 4.63 -10.81 -13.57
C LEU A 46 4.88 -10.67 -15.07
N SER A 47 5.83 -9.81 -15.47
CA SER A 47 6.25 -9.66 -16.86
C SER A 47 6.83 -10.97 -17.42
N SER A 48 7.65 -11.69 -16.65
CA SER A 48 8.18 -13.00 -17.06
C SER A 48 7.10 -14.07 -17.24
N LYS A 49 5.92 -13.89 -16.62
CA LYS A 49 4.73 -14.73 -16.79
C LYS A 49 3.82 -14.26 -17.94
N GLY A 50 4.28 -13.32 -18.77
CA GLY A 50 3.56 -12.84 -19.95
C GLY A 50 2.53 -11.74 -19.68
N LYS A 51 2.45 -11.19 -18.46
CA LYS A 51 1.57 -10.04 -18.17
C LYS A 51 2.20 -8.75 -18.69
N LYS A 52 1.39 -7.85 -19.25
CA LYS A 52 1.84 -6.48 -19.54
C LYS A 52 1.91 -5.69 -18.23
N VAL A 53 3.06 -5.14 -17.87
CA VAL A 53 3.25 -4.47 -16.58
C VAL A 53 3.58 -3.00 -16.81
N LYS A 54 2.87 -2.12 -16.10
CA LYS A 54 3.24 -0.72 -15.94
C LYS A 54 3.54 -0.43 -14.47
N LEU A 55 4.59 0.33 -14.21
CA LEU A 55 5.05 0.70 -12.87
C LEU A 55 5.10 2.22 -12.78
N TYR A 56 4.52 2.79 -11.72
CA TYR A 56 4.52 4.22 -11.48
C TYR A 56 4.90 4.55 -10.04
N PHE A 57 5.88 5.40 -9.86
CA PHE A 57 6.28 5.97 -8.56
C PHE A 57 5.86 7.43 -8.50
N VAL A 58 5.18 7.82 -7.42
CA VAL A 58 4.61 9.16 -7.25
C VAL A 58 5.08 9.74 -5.93
N ASP A 59 5.80 10.86 -5.98
CA ASP A 59 6.23 11.60 -4.79
C ASP A 59 6.66 13.02 -5.19
N PRO A 60 6.07 14.08 -4.62
CA PRO A 60 6.46 15.46 -4.93
C PRO A 60 7.79 15.89 -4.30
N ASP A 61 8.26 15.20 -3.26
CA ASP A 61 9.36 15.66 -2.43
C ASP A 61 10.74 15.37 -3.02
N HIS A 62 11.73 16.06 -2.47
CA HIS A 62 13.14 15.82 -2.75
C HIS A 62 13.79 15.10 -1.57
N VAL A 63 14.88 14.39 -1.85
CA VAL A 63 15.70 13.75 -0.83
C VAL A 63 16.42 14.82 -0.03
N GLU A 64 16.25 14.79 1.28
CA GLU A 64 16.96 15.65 2.23
C GLU A 64 18.02 14.86 3.01
N GLU A 65 19.01 15.54 3.59
CA GLU A 65 20.03 14.91 4.45
C GLU A 65 19.42 14.03 5.55
N ALA A 66 18.35 14.53 6.20
CA ALA A 66 17.63 13.80 7.25
C ALA A 66 16.94 12.52 6.75
N ASN A 67 16.74 12.36 5.44
CA ASN A 67 16.06 11.20 4.85
C ASN A 67 17.01 10.01 4.68
N VAL A 68 18.28 10.25 4.36
CA VAL A 68 19.27 9.23 3.97
C VAL A 68 19.42 8.14 5.03
N LEU A 69 19.30 8.48 6.31
CA LEU A 69 19.48 7.53 7.40
C LEU A 69 18.28 6.61 7.66
N ARG A 70 17.08 6.94 7.18
CA ARG A 70 15.84 6.16 7.48
C ARG A 70 15.08 5.67 6.25
N GLN A 71 15.37 6.26 5.09
CA GLN A 71 14.78 5.95 3.80
C GLN A 71 15.86 5.32 2.90
N CYS A 72 15.48 4.56 1.87
CA CYS A 72 16.44 3.94 0.95
C CYS A 72 17.07 4.92 -0.05
N PHE A 73 17.61 6.04 0.41
CA PHE A 73 18.39 6.99 -0.39
C PHE A 73 19.86 6.99 0.05
N CYS A 74 20.75 7.56 -0.76
CA CYS A 74 22.15 7.74 -0.39
C CYS A 74 22.56 9.22 -0.49
N ASP A 75 23.73 9.57 0.07
CA ASP A 75 24.22 10.95 0.11
C ASP A 75 24.33 11.59 -1.29
N ALA A 76 24.63 10.79 -2.32
CA ALA A 76 24.74 11.26 -3.70
C ALA A 76 23.39 11.68 -4.32
N GLU A 77 22.28 11.41 -3.65
CA GLU A 77 20.92 11.68 -4.15
C GLU A 77 20.23 12.83 -3.43
N ILE A 78 20.89 13.42 -2.43
CA ILE A 78 20.39 14.61 -1.74
C ILE A 78 20.10 15.71 -2.77
N GLY A 79 18.92 16.31 -2.67
CA GLY A 79 18.41 17.33 -3.60
C GLY A 79 17.72 16.78 -4.85
N LEU A 80 17.77 15.48 -5.12
CA LEU A 80 17.01 14.86 -6.22
C LEU A 80 15.58 14.52 -5.77
N ASN A 81 14.63 14.52 -6.70
CA ASN A 81 13.25 14.12 -6.40
C ASN A 81 13.18 12.63 -6.02
N LYS A 82 12.45 12.29 -4.96
CA LYS A 82 12.36 10.93 -4.39
C LYS A 82 11.86 9.90 -5.41
N ALA A 83 10.74 10.17 -6.07
CA ALA A 83 10.14 9.24 -7.04
C ALA A 83 11.05 9.01 -8.24
N LYS A 84 11.59 10.08 -8.84
CA LYS A 84 12.52 9.98 -9.98
C LYS A 84 13.77 9.18 -9.64
N THR A 85 14.33 9.41 -8.46
CA THR A 85 15.54 8.73 -7.97
C THR A 85 15.32 7.23 -7.85
N LEU A 86 14.29 6.80 -7.13
CA LEU A 86 13.99 5.38 -6.96
C LEU A 86 13.59 4.71 -8.27
N ALA A 87 12.81 5.40 -9.12
CA ALA A 87 12.38 4.87 -10.41
C ALA A 87 13.59 4.60 -11.31
N LEU A 88 14.51 5.56 -11.46
CA LEU A 88 15.72 5.37 -12.26
C LEU A 88 16.58 4.23 -11.73
N ARG A 89 16.85 4.22 -10.41
CA ARG A 89 17.69 3.21 -9.77
C ARG A 89 17.15 1.80 -10.00
N TYR A 90 15.87 1.59 -9.73
CA TYR A 90 15.28 0.26 -9.82
C TYR A 90 14.88 -0.13 -11.25
N ALA A 91 14.61 0.83 -12.14
CA ALA A 91 14.47 0.56 -13.57
C ALA A 91 15.74 -0.07 -14.14
N ILE A 92 16.91 0.51 -13.82
CA ILE A 92 18.22 -0.02 -14.23
C ILE A 92 18.48 -1.38 -13.57
N ALA A 93 18.30 -1.49 -12.25
CA ALA A 93 18.61 -2.70 -11.50
C ALA A 93 17.80 -3.93 -11.96
N TRP A 94 16.54 -3.73 -12.34
CA TRP A 94 15.62 -4.83 -12.70
C TRP A 94 15.33 -4.94 -14.19
N LYS A 95 15.88 -4.04 -15.02
CA LYS A 95 15.57 -3.91 -16.46
C LYS A 95 14.06 -3.84 -16.69
N MET A 96 13.41 -2.94 -15.96
CA MET A 96 11.98 -2.66 -16.02
C MET A 96 11.77 -1.18 -16.30
N GLU A 97 10.74 -0.84 -17.06
CA GLU A 97 10.31 0.56 -17.19
C GLU A 97 9.54 0.97 -15.93
N VAL A 98 9.93 2.09 -15.33
CA VAL A 98 9.26 2.68 -14.16
C VAL A 98 9.03 4.16 -14.44
N GLY A 99 7.76 4.55 -14.56
CA GLY A 99 7.37 5.95 -14.65
C GLY A 99 7.53 6.64 -13.30
N ALA A 100 7.97 7.90 -13.30
CA ALA A 100 8.09 8.71 -12.11
C ALA A 100 7.32 10.01 -12.25
N ILE A 101 6.49 10.34 -11.25
CA ILE A 101 5.68 11.55 -11.21
C ILE A 101 6.07 12.36 -9.98
N ALA A 102 6.67 13.52 -10.23
CA ALA A 102 7.18 14.44 -9.20
C ALA A 102 6.11 15.48 -8.81
N GLN A 103 4.89 15.01 -8.55
CA GLN A 103 3.72 15.83 -8.21
C GLN A 103 2.89 15.10 -7.14
N PRO A 104 2.06 15.81 -6.36
CA PRO A 104 1.05 15.19 -5.52
C PRO A 104 0.18 14.24 -6.34
N PHE A 105 -0.21 13.11 -5.75
CA PHE A 105 -1.04 12.12 -6.44
C PHE A 105 -2.38 12.71 -6.88
N ASP A 106 -2.79 12.33 -8.08
CA ASP A 106 -4.08 12.65 -8.66
C ASP A 106 -4.79 11.34 -9.03
N PRO A 107 -6.01 11.09 -8.50
CA PRO A 107 -6.74 9.86 -8.77
C PRO A 107 -7.07 9.67 -10.26
N ASP A 108 -7.17 10.75 -11.05
CA ASP A 108 -7.53 10.69 -12.47
C ASP A 108 -6.43 10.02 -13.32
N TRP A 109 -5.21 9.88 -12.79
CA TRP A 109 -4.14 9.14 -13.46
C TRP A 109 -4.36 7.63 -13.47
N VAL A 110 -5.14 7.09 -12.52
CA VAL A 110 -5.42 5.66 -12.41
C VAL A 110 -6.71 5.36 -13.15
N THR A 111 -6.57 5.08 -14.45
CA THR A 111 -7.69 4.72 -15.34
C THR A 111 -7.38 3.37 -16.01
N PRO A 112 -7.65 2.24 -15.32
CA PRO A 112 -7.26 0.93 -15.82
C PRO A 112 -7.96 0.62 -17.15
N GLY A 113 -7.18 0.24 -18.15
CA GLY A 113 -7.70 -0.13 -19.46
C GLY A 113 -8.45 -1.48 -19.45
N TYR A 114 -8.81 -1.94 -20.65
CA TYR A 114 -9.43 -3.25 -20.83
C TYR A 114 -8.56 -4.37 -20.20
N ASN A 115 -9.22 -5.24 -19.44
CA ASN A 115 -8.61 -6.40 -18.79
C ASN A 115 -7.30 -6.10 -18.01
N THR A 116 -7.31 -4.98 -17.30
CA THR A 116 -6.18 -4.45 -16.52
C THR A 116 -6.51 -4.40 -15.04
N LEU A 117 -5.66 -5.01 -14.20
CA LEU A 117 -5.71 -4.87 -12.74
C LEU A 117 -4.85 -3.67 -12.33
N ALA A 118 -5.38 -2.76 -11.52
CA ALA A 118 -4.60 -1.67 -10.93
C ALA A 118 -4.46 -1.86 -9.43
N LEU A 119 -3.21 -1.90 -8.96
CA LEU A 119 -2.87 -1.97 -7.55
C LEU A 119 -2.18 -0.67 -7.14
N VAL A 120 -2.81 0.08 -6.24
CA VAL A 120 -2.26 1.33 -5.70
C VAL A 120 -1.79 1.09 -4.27
N ALA A 121 -0.48 1.10 -4.07
CA ALA A 121 0.15 1.01 -2.75
C ALA A 121 0.43 2.42 -2.23
N GLY A 122 -0.35 2.85 -1.24
CA GLY A 122 -0.18 4.14 -0.56
C GLY A 122 0.77 4.02 0.62
N CYS A 123 1.90 4.69 0.55
CA CYS A 123 2.92 4.83 1.60
C CYS A 123 3.06 6.31 2.00
N VAL A 124 1.92 6.99 2.14
CA VAL A 124 1.82 8.43 2.46
C VAL A 124 1.57 8.63 3.95
N ASP A 125 2.02 9.76 4.46
CA ASP A 125 1.94 10.11 5.88
C ASP A 125 0.71 10.96 6.24
N ASN A 126 0.11 11.66 5.29
CA ASN A 126 -0.96 12.62 5.55
C ASN A 126 -2.36 12.16 5.10
N ALA A 127 -3.36 12.61 5.84
CA ALA A 127 -4.77 12.27 5.63
C ALA A 127 -5.29 12.68 4.25
N ARG A 128 -4.88 13.86 3.75
CA ARG A 128 -5.31 14.39 2.45
C ARG A 128 -4.85 13.49 1.29
N ALA A 129 -3.61 13.01 1.33
CA ALA A 129 -3.10 12.09 0.33
C ALA A 129 -3.82 10.74 0.40
N ARG A 130 -4.10 10.20 1.60
CA ARG A 130 -4.91 8.98 1.75
C ARG A 130 -6.31 9.14 1.17
N GLN A 131 -6.95 10.31 1.36
CA GLN A 131 -8.25 10.62 0.77
C GLN A 131 -8.18 10.60 -0.76
N SER A 132 -7.17 11.24 -1.34
CA SER A 132 -6.94 11.27 -2.79
C SER A 132 -6.70 9.87 -3.36
N ILE A 133 -5.93 9.03 -2.68
CA ILE A 133 -5.74 7.63 -3.10
C ILE A 133 -7.04 6.85 -3.00
N ALA A 134 -7.84 7.01 -1.95
CA ALA A 134 -9.10 6.28 -1.79
C ALA A 134 -10.11 6.56 -2.92
N GLN A 135 -10.06 7.76 -3.53
CA GLN A 135 -10.91 8.14 -4.66
C GLN A 135 -10.70 7.25 -5.90
N VAL A 136 -9.53 6.62 -6.08
CA VAL A 136 -9.30 5.69 -7.21
C VAL A 136 -10.25 4.49 -7.20
N LEU A 137 -10.84 4.17 -6.04
CA LEU A 137 -11.79 3.07 -5.90
C LEU A 137 -13.17 3.40 -6.48
N GLU A 138 -13.47 4.67 -6.76
CA GLU A 138 -14.69 5.08 -7.47
C GLU A 138 -14.77 4.46 -8.88
N ASN A 139 -13.62 4.11 -9.48
CA ASN A 139 -13.52 3.33 -10.72
C ASN A 139 -14.28 1.99 -10.65
N ASN A 140 -14.55 1.45 -9.45
CA ASN A 140 -15.25 0.19 -9.25
C ASN A 140 -16.78 0.35 -9.09
N ASN A 141 -17.33 1.57 -9.01
CA ASN A 141 -18.75 1.81 -8.69
C ASN A 141 -19.74 1.15 -9.67
N HIS A 142 -19.33 0.93 -10.92
CA HIS A 142 -20.16 0.35 -11.97
C HIS A 142 -19.65 -1.00 -12.48
N GLN A 143 -18.62 -1.56 -11.83
CA GLN A 143 -18.05 -2.85 -12.20
C GLN A 143 -18.66 -3.96 -11.36
N ILE A 144 -18.85 -5.16 -11.93
CA ILE A 144 -19.33 -6.33 -11.18
C ILE A 144 -18.20 -6.86 -10.27
N VAL A 145 -16.97 -6.88 -10.79
CA VAL A 145 -15.75 -7.29 -10.08
C VAL A 145 -14.79 -6.10 -10.07
N PRO A 146 -14.14 -5.77 -8.94
CA PRO A 146 -13.25 -4.62 -8.89
C PRO A 146 -11.95 -4.87 -9.67
N HIS A 147 -11.55 -3.84 -10.42
CA HIS A 147 -10.30 -3.81 -11.17
C HIS A 147 -9.24 -2.98 -10.46
N THR A 148 -9.65 -2.09 -9.55
CA THR A 148 -8.74 -1.22 -8.79
C THR A 148 -8.72 -1.61 -7.32
N TRP A 149 -7.54 -1.74 -6.74
CA TRP A 149 -7.32 -2.08 -5.35
C TRP A 149 -6.38 -1.07 -4.70
N TYR A 150 -6.69 -0.71 -3.46
CA TYR A 150 -5.88 0.19 -2.64
C TYR A 150 -5.29 -0.58 -1.46
N LEU A 151 -3.97 -0.56 -1.34
CA LEU A 151 -3.19 -1.05 -0.22
C LEU A 151 -2.61 0.14 0.56
N ASP A 152 -3.20 0.48 1.70
CA ASP A 152 -2.65 1.49 2.61
C ASP A 152 -1.55 0.88 3.49
N CYS A 153 -0.44 1.60 3.60
CA CYS A 153 0.74 1.22 4.36
C CYS A 153 1.06 2.33 5.36
N GLY A 154 0.57 2.19 6.59
CA GLY A 154 0.75 3.16 7.65
C GLY A 154 1.63 2.65 8.78
N ASN A 155 2.28 3.58 9.48
CA ASN A 155 2.94 3.27 10.73
C ASN A 155 3.01 4.47 11.66
N SER A 156 3.05 4.15 12.95
CA SER A 156 3.48 5.05 14.00
C SER A 156 4.95 4.75 14.36
N ARG A 157 5.41 5.29 15.50
CA ARG A 157 6.76 5.08 16.03
C ARG A 157 7.14 3.61 16.22
N ARG A 158 6.20 2.75 16.61
CA ARG A 158 6.47 1.32 16.96
C ARG A 158 5.41 0.34 16.48
N SER A 159 4.26 0.83 16.03
CA SER A 159 3.20 0.01 15.46
C SER A 159 3.02 0.33 13.98
N GLY A 160 2.52 -0.64 13.23
CA GLY A 160 2.24 -0.50 11.81
C GLY A 160 0.97 -1.23 11.40
N GLN A 161 0.42 -0.81 10.28
CA GLN A 161 -0.74 -1.42 9.67
C GLN A 161 -0.60 -1.49 8.15
N VAL A 162 -1.14 -2.57 7.59
CA VAL A 162 -1.30 -2.76 6.15
C VAL A 162 -2.74 -3.16 5.89
N LEU A 163 -3.47 -2.33 5.15
CA LEU A 163 -4.90 -2.47 4.90
C LEU A 163 -5.15 -2.54 3.39
N LEU A 164 -5.84 -3.57 2.93
CA LEU A 164 -6.20 -3.79 1.53
C LEU A 164 -7.71 -3.67 1.37
N GLY A 165 -8.15 -2.92 0.36
CA GLY A 165 -9.56 -2.77 0.03
C GLY A 165 -9.81 -2.40 -1.42
N SER A 166 -11.08 -2.47 -1.82
CA SER A 166 -11.50 -2.24 -3.20
C SER A 166 -12.85 -1.50 -3.32
N GLN A 167 -13.54 -1.24 -2.20
CA GLN A 167 -14.92 -0.75 -2.22
C GLN A 167 -15.17 0.31 -1.14
N LEU A 168 -15.84 1.40 -1.51
CA LEU A 168 -16.15 2.53 -0.61
C LEU A 168 -17.52 2.41 0.09
N SER A 169 -18.29 1.38 -0.22
CA SER A 169 -19.62 1.16 0.36
C SER A 169 -19.55 0.72 1.83
N THR A 170 -20.51 1.13 2.63
CA THR A 170 -20.71 0.65 4.01
C THR A 170 -21.86 -0.36 4.12
N LYS A 171 -22.46 -0.76 2.99
CA LYS A 171 -23.57 -1.72 2.98
C LYS A 171 -23.05 -3.15 3.03
N PRO A 172 -23.47 -3.99 4.00
CA PRO A 172 -23.05 -5.40 4.08
C PRO A 172 -23.29 -6.20 2.79
N ASP A 173 -24.39 -5.90 2.07
CA ASP A 173 -24.78 -6.61 0.84
C ASP A 173 -23.79 -6.44 -0.32
N ASP A 174 -22.93 -5.42 -0.27
CA ASP A 174 -21.88 -5.21 -1.27
C ASP A 174 -20.64 -6.10 -1.03
N TYR A 175 -20.62 -6.88 0.05
CA TYR A 175 -19.49 -7.71 0.48
C TYR A 175 -19.85 -9.19 0.51
N GLN A 176 -20.52 -9.67 -0.54
CA GLN A 176 -20.91 -11.08 -0.63
C GLN A 176 -19.74 -11.98 -1.03
N PHE A 177 -19.65 -13.11 -0.34
CA PHE A 177 -18.72 -14.19 -0.62
C PHE A 177 -19.43 -15.24 -1.47
N ASN A 178 -18.71 -15.82 -2.43
CA ASN A 178 -19.19 -17.00 -3.13
C ASN A 178 -18.29 -18.21 -2.84
N THR A 179 -18.62 -19.36 -3.44
CA THR A 179 -17.87 -20.61 -3.23
C THR A 179 -16.40 -20.52 -3.68
N LEU A 180 -16.05 -19.58 -4.56
CA LEU A 180 -14.69 -19.39 -5.04
C LEU A 180 -13.89 -18.44 -4.15
N GLY A 181 -14.52 -17.41 -3.59
CA GLY A 181 -13.82 -16.42 -2.77
C GLY A 181 -14.60 -15.11 -2.56
N CYS A 182 -13.89 -14.10 -2.07
CA CYS A 182 -14.40 -12.73 -1.97
C CYS A 182 -13.79 -11.83 -3.06
N PHE A 183 -14.63 -11.02 -3.71
CA PHE A 183 -14.20 -10.08 -4.73
C PHE A 183 -14.08 -8.65 -4.22
N ARG A 184 -14.76 -8.30 -3.13
CA ARG A 184 -14.80 -6.94 -2.61
C ARG A 184 -14.39 -6.92 -1.15
N LEU A 185 -13.64 -5.89 -0.80
CA LEU A 185 -13.22 -5.61 0.57
C LEU A 185 -13.39 -4.11 0.86
N PRO A 186 -13.80 -3.74 2.08
CA PRO A 186 -13.94 -2.34 2.43
C PRO A 186 -12.62 -1.61 2.23
N ALA A 187 -12.67 -0.39 1.71
CA ALA A 187 -11.48 0.42 1.51
C ALA A 187 -10.73 0.62 2.84
N PRO A 188 -9.41 0.84 2.83
CA PRO A 188 -8.67 1.18 4.04
C PRO A 188 -9.31 2.29 4.87
N THR A 189 -9.89 3.30 4.21
CA THR A 189 -10.59 4.43 4.83
C THR A 189 -11.97 4.08 5.42
N ILE A 190 -12.58 2.98 5.00
CA ILE A 190 -13.79 2.42 5.63
C ILE A 190 -13.40 1.53 6.81
N GLN A 191 -12.34 0.71 6.64
CA GLN A 191 -11.80 -0.13 7.72
C GLN A 191 -11.30 0.69 8.91
N GLN A 192 -10.73 1.86 8.64
CA GLN A 192 -10.18 2.77 9.66
C GLN A 192 -10.40 4.23 9.25
N PRO A 193 -11.57 4.82 9.59
CA PRO A 193 -11.90 6.21 9.24
C PRO A 193 -10.92 7.25 9.78
N ASP A 194 -10.28 6.98 10.92
CA ASP A 194 -9.28 7.85 11.54
C ASP A 194 -8.07 8.13 10.64
N LEU A 195 -7.84 7.32 9.59
CA LEU A 195 -6.80 7.57 8.58
C LEU A 195 -7.02 8.88 7.82
N LEU A 196 -8.26 9.38 7.79
CA LEU A 196 -8.65 10.64 7.14
C LEU A 196 -8.69 11.82 8.11
N VAL A 197 -8.35 11.60 9.38
CA VAL A 197 -8.23 12.66 10.40
C VAL A 197 -6.78 13.12 10.42
N PRO A 198 -6.49 14.39 10.07
CA PRO A 198 -5.13 14.93 10.14
C PRO A 198 -4.59 14.83 11.56
N GLN A 199 -3.38 14.28 11.70
CA GLN A 199 -2.69 14.24 12.99
C GLN A 199 -2.00 15.59 13.30
N PRO A 200 -1.76 15.94 14.57
CA PRO A 200 -1.07 17.17 14.95
C PRO A 200 0.29 17.35 14.25
N GLU A 201 1.02 16.25 14.05
CA GLU A 201 2.33 16.24 13.38
C GLU A 201 2.24 16.60 11.89
N GLU A 202 1.06 16.48 11.26
CA GLU A 202 0.81 16.95 9.89
C GLU A 202 0.63 18.48 9.82
N MET A 203 0.33 19.12 10.95
CA MET A 203 -0.02 20.54 11.04
C MET A 203 1.15 21.42 11.51
N GLU A 204 2.21 20.83 12.08
CA GLU A 204 3.39 21.54 12.55
C GLU A 204 4.49 21.59 11.47
N SER A 205 5.09 22.76 11.27
CA SER A 205 6.27 22.92 10.42
C SER A 205 7.47 22.27 11.11
N ASN A 206 7.78 21.03 10.75
CA ASN A 206 8.83 20.20 11.34
C ASN A 206 10.23 20.84 11.25
N THR A 207 10.61 21.60 12.28
CA THR A 207 12.02 21.99 12.53
C THR A 207 12.54 21.14 13.69
N LEU A 208 12.97 19.92 13.38
CA LEU A 208 13.46 18.96 14.39
C LEU A 208 14.93 19.24 14.73
N SER A 209 15.30 19.10 16.02
CA SER A 209 16.70 19.17 16.46
C SER A 209 17.51 17.94 16.01
N CYS A 210 18.85 18.03 16.01
CA CYS A 210 19.73 16.90 15.67
C CYS A 210 19.49 15.65 16.53
N GLU A 211 19.18 15.84 17.81
CA GLU A 211 18.86 14.75 18.74
C GLU A 211 17.50 14.12 18.44
N GLN A 212 16.49 14.94 18.11
CA GLN A 212 15.17 14.45 17.70
C GLN A 212 15.24 13.68 16.38
N LEU A 213 16.06 14.15 15.43
CA LEU A 213 16.34 13.44 14.18
C LEU A 213 17.00 12.09 14.42
N ALA A 214 18.03 12.03 15.29
CA ALA A 214 18.69 10.77 15.63
C ALA A 214 17.71 9.76 16.28
N LEU A 215 16.85 10.25 17.17
CA LEU A 215 15.83 9.42 17.83
C LEU A 215 14.78 8.91 16.84
N LEU A 216 14.26 9.78 15.97
CA LEU A 216 13.32 9.42 14.91
C LEU A 216 13.94 8.43 13.92
N ASN A 217 15.20 8.63 13.54
CA ASN A 217 15.95 7.74 12.66
C ASN A 217 16.07 6.34 13.28
N SER A 218 16.47 6.24 14.55
CA SER A 218 16.62 4.94 15.23
C SER A 218 15.33 4.12 15.28
N GLN A 219 14.18 4.78 15.40
CA GLN A 219 12.87 4.12 15.50
C GLN A 219 12.24 3.84 14.14
N SER A 220 12.44 4.72 13.17
CA SER A 220 11.89 4.60 11.83
C SER A 220 12.52 3.47 11.01
N LEU A 221 13.76 3.07 11.34
CA LEU A 221 14.55 2.14 10.54
C LEU A 221 13.91 0.76 10.37
N SER A 222 13.46 0.14 11.46
CA SER A 222 12.92 -1.23 11.42
C SER A 222 11.42 -1.26 11.10
N ILE A 223 10.66 -0.26 11.54
CA ILE A 223 9.21 -0.22 11.31
C ILE A 223 8.88 -0.07 9.82
N ASN A 224 9.54 0.84 9.11
CA ASN A 224 9.32 1.02 7.68
C ASN A 224 9.65 -0.25 6.87
N GLN A 225 10.70 -0.96 7.26
CA GLN A 225 11.06 -2.24 6.66
C GLN A 225 10.00 -3.32 6.92
N ARG A 226 9.47 -3.41 8.15
CA ARG A 226 8.43 -4.39 8.48
C ARG A 226 7.14 -4.10 7.72
N VAL A 227 6.71 -2.83 7.63
CA VAL A 227 5.54 -2.43 6.84
C VAL A 227 5.76 -2.76 5.36
N ALA A 228 6.92 -2.42 4.79
CA ALA A 228 7.24 -2.70 3.40
C ALA A 228 7.26 -4.21 3.09
N ALA A 229 7.80 -5.04 3.99
CA ALA A 229 7.79 -6.48 3.85
C ALA A 229 6.36 -7.06 3.88
N GLU A 230 5.53 -6.57 4.81
CA GLU A 230 4.13 -6.97 4.94
C GLU A 230 3.32 -6.56 3.69
N ALA A 231 3.48 -5.32 3.23
CA ALA A 231 2.83 -4.80 2.04
C ALA A 231 3.23 -5.59 0.78
N PHE A 232 4.51 -5.95 0.65
CA PHE A 232 4.97 -6.77 -0.46
C PHE A 232 4.34 -8.18 -0.46
N ASP A 233 4.23 -8.82 0.71
CA ASP A 233 3.56 -10.12 0.83
C ASP A 233 2.08 -10.03 0.41
N TYR A 234 1.37 -8.97 0.81
CA TYR A 234 0.00 -8.70 0.34
C TYR A 234 -0.08 -8.63 -1.19
N LEU A 235 0.78 -7.83 -1.83
CA LEU A 235 0.78 -7.67 -3.29
C LEU A 235 1.12 -9.00 -4.00
N LEU A 236 2.09 -9.75 -3.48
CA LEU A 236 2.49 -11.05 -4.04
C LEU A 236 1.37 -12.09 -3.92
N GLN A 237 0.75 -12.21 -2.74
CA GLN A 237 -0.32 -13.18 -2.51
C GLN A 237 -1.61 -12.80 -3.27
N LEU A 238 -1.91 -11.50 -3.39
CA LEU A 238 -3.04 -11.01 -4.16
C LEU A 238 -2.89 -11.38 -5.64
N THR A 239 -1.71 -11.09 -6.23
CA THR A 239 -1.43 -11.41 -7.65
C THR A 239 -1.29 -12.90 -7.95
N THR A 240 -1.26 -13.75 -6.92
CA THR A 240 -1.28 -15.21 -7.07
C THR A 240 -2.61 -15.85 -6.67
N GLY A 241 -3.61 -15.05 -6.25
CA GLY A 241 -4.93 -15.52 -5.82
C GLY A 241 -4.92 -16.32 -4.52
N ARG A 242 -3.92 -16.09 -3.65
CA ARG A 242 -3.71 -16.86 -2.41
C ARG A 242 -3.98 -16.06 -1.13
N LEU A 243 -4.14 -14.75 -1.23
CA LEU A 243 -4.30 -13.88 -0.08
C LEU A 243 -5.64 -14.16 0.62
N ARG A 244 -5.61 -14.36 1.94
CA ARG A 244 -6.76 -14.69 2.80
C ARG A 244 -6.96 -13.71 3.97
N ARG A 245 -6.36 -12.53 3.85
CA ARG A 245 -6.39 -11.48 4.86
C ARG A 245 -6.43 -10.13 4.17
N PHE A 246 -7.08 -9.17 4.81
CA PHE A 246 -7.28 -7.84 4.23
C PHE A 246 -6.76 -6.72 5.15
N ALA A 247 -6.51 -7.01 6.42
CA ALA A 247 -5.85 -6.07 7.33
C ALA A 247 -4.81 -6.81 8.15
N THR A 248 -3.65 -6.19 8.39
CA THR A 248 -2.65 -6.66 9.35
C THR A 248 -2.19 -5.50 10.19
N TYR A 249 -2.15 -5.71 11.50
CA TYR A 249 -1.65 -4.77 12.50
C TYR A 249 -0.53 -5.44 13.26
N PHE A 250 0.51 -4.68 13.59
CA PHE A 250 1.61 -5.20 14.38
C PHE A 250 2.24 -4.13 15.24
N ASP A 251 2.93 -4.60 16.27
CA ASP A 251 3.69 -3.77 17.19
C ASP A 251 5.09 -4.35 17.38
N LEU A 252 6.11 -3.50 17.25
CA LEU A 252 7.51 -3.91 17.37
C LEU A 252 7.94 -4.10 18.82
N GLU A 253 7.33 -3.37 19.76
CA GLU A 253 7.73 -3.42 21.16
C GLU A 253 7.32 -4.73 21.83
N SER A 254 6.06 -5.12 21.66
CA SER A 254 5.53 -6.41 22.10
C SER A 254 5.93 -7.56 21.18
N GLY A 255 6.37 -7.28 19.95
CA GLY A 255 6.59 -8.27 18.90
C GLY A 255 5.30 -8.90 18.35
N SER A 256 4.13 -8.38 18.75
CA SER A 256 2.84 -8.94 18.35
C SER A 256 2.48 -8.62 16.90
N GLY A 257 1.56 -9.41 16.35
CA GLY A 257 0.97 -9.22 15.04
C GLY A 257 -0.40 -9.89 14.99
N ARG A 258 -1.38 -9.23 14.38
CA ARG A 258 -2.72 -9.77 14.17
C ARG A 258 -3.22 -9.39 12.78
N SER A 259 -3.96 -10.29 12.15
CA SER A 259 -4.62 -10.02 10.87
C SER A 259 -6.13 -10.14 11.01
N LEU A 260 -6.85 -9.35 10.21
CA LEU A 260 -8.25 -9.64 9.90
C LEU A 260 -8.28 -10.49 8.64
N TYR A 261 -8.86 -11.67 8.79
CA TYR A 261 -8.97 -12.64 7.72
C TYR A 261 -10.24 -12.41 6.91
N THR A 262 -10.23 -12.84 5.66
CA THR A 262 -11.37 -12.73 4.75
C THR A 262 -12.45 -13.75 5.11
N THR A 263 -13.14 -13.47 6.20
CA THR A 263 -14.40 -14.12 6.59
C THR A 263 -15.53 -13.10 6.48
N GLN A 264 -16.76 -13.55 6.22
CA GLN A 264 -17.92 -12.65 6.16
C GLN A 264 -18.05 -11.82 7.45
N ALA A 265 -17.85 -12.44 8.62
CA ALA A 265 -17.93 -11.78 9.91
C ALA A 265 -16.87 -10.68 10.08
N SER A 266 -15.61 -10.96 9.76
CA SER A 266 -14.53 -9.97 9.85
C SER A 266 -14.72 -8.82 8.87
N VAL A 267 -15.21 -9.10 7.66
CA VAL A 267 -15.49 -8.04 6.66
C VAL A 267 -16.65 -7.16 7.12
N ILE A 268 -17.75 -7.74 7.62
CA ILE A 268 -18.89 -6.98 8.16
C ILE A 268 -18.45 -6.18 9.40
N GLN A 269 -17.58 -6.70 10.24
CA GLN A 269 -17.07 -5.93 11.37
C GLN A 269 -16.24 -4.72 10.92
N ALA A 270 -15.55 -4.82 9.78
CA ALA A 270 -14.68 -3.77 9.26
C ALA A 270 -15.40 -2.67 8.46
N ILE A 271 -16.74 -2.69 8.38
CA ILE A 271 -17.53 -1.58 7.78
C ILE A 271 -18.24 -0.71 8.83
N HIS A 272 -18.10 -1.05 10.11
CA HIS A 272 -18.78 -0.43 11.25
C HIS A 272 -17.76 0.15 12.23
#